data_AF-A0A0L6CM03-F1
#
_entry.id   AF-A0A0L6CM03-F1
#
_cell.length_a   1.000
_cell.length_b   1.000
_cell.length_c   1.000
_cell.angle_alpha   90.00
_cell.angle_beta   90.00
_cell.angle_gamma   90.00
#
_symmetry.space_group_name_H-M   'P 1'
#
loop_
_entity.id
_entity.type
_entity.pdbx_description
1 polymer ?
#
loop_
_entity_poly.entity_id
_entity_poly.type
_entity_poly.pdbx_seq_one_letter_code
_entity_poly.pdbx_strand_id
1 'polypeptide(L)'
;MQKGNRPRDFLVTPKNFGQFEEVAWRADLAHDAQDLLKAAQWQHLVVVGVRDALQYRNWLPEDLAEHAGIGRQQMWRYLRGELLMPLTYFAMAQRLLDVRLVDPSSEAPRRVGTQVEPD
;
A
#
# COMPACT_ATOMS: atom_id res chain seq x y z
N MET A 1 7.16 14.12 20.76
CA MET A 1 6.71 12.99 19.89
C MET A 1 6.47 13.54 18.49
N GLN A 2 7.25 13.12 17.50
CA GLN A 2 7.08 13.56 16.11
C GLN A 2 5.69 13.13 15.61
N LYS A 3 4.88 14.13 15.26
CA LYS A 3 3.51 14.01 14.77
C LYS A 3 3.62 13.85 13.24
N GLY A 4 3.60 12.62 12.70
CA GLY A 4 3.70 12.47 11.23
C GLY A 4 4.02 11.10 10.62
N ASN A 5 4.30 10.05 11.40
CA ASN A 5 4.83 8.80 10.82
C ASN A 5 3.76 7.79 10.35
N ARG A 6 2.48 8.18 10.28
CA ARG A 6 1.42 7.28 9.79
C ARG A 6 1.22 7.50 8.29
N PRO A 7 1.10 6.43 7.47
CA PRO A 7 0.90 6.57 6.03
C PRO A 7 -0.20 7.56 5.62
N ARG A 8 -1.34 7.57 6.32
CA ARG A 8 -2.45 8.48 6.00
C ARG A 8 -2.15 9.95 6.27
N ASP A 9 -1.20 10.26 7.15
CA ASP A 9 -0.86 11.64 7.50
C ASP A 9 -0.11 12.34 6.37
N PHE A 10 0.38 11.60 5.36
CA PHE A 10 0.99 12.14 4.15
C PHE A 10 -0.02 12.62 3.10
N LEU A 11 -1.31 12.32 3.28
CA LEU A 11 -2.37 12.87 2.44
C LEU A 11 -2.77 14.28 2.89
N VAL A 12 -3.26 15.08 1.94
CA VAL A 12 -3.98 16.32 2.26
C VAL A 12 -5.25 16.01 3.04
N THR A 13 -5.96 14.94 2.65
CA THR A 13 -7.18 14.44 3.34
C THR A 13 -6.95 13.01 3.86
N PRO A 14 -6.52 12.83 5.13
CA PRO A 14 -6.15 11.51 5.66
C PRO A 14 -7.23 10.43 5.61
N LYS A 15 -8.51 10.81 5.72
CA LYS A 15 -9.63 9.85 5.68
C LYS A 15 -9.79 9.14 4.34
N ASN A 16 -9.23 9.70 3.26
CA ASN A 16 -9.31 9.14 1.91
C ASN A 16 -8.29 8.02 1.68
N PHE A 17 -7.41 7.73 2.65
CA PHE A 17 -6.38 6.71 2.48
C PHE A 17 -6.98 5.34 2.17
N GLY A 18 -6.58 4.77 1.03
CA GLY A 18 -7.04 3.48 0.57
C GLY A 18 -8.49 3.46 0.08
N GLN A 19 -9.17 4.59 -0.01
CA GLN A 19 -10.58 4.64 -0.44
C GLN A 19 -10.75 5.01 -1.92
N PHE A 20 -9.90 5.90 -2.41
CA PHE A 20 -9.90 6.39 -3.79
C PHE A 20 -8.50 6.20 -4.34
N GLU A 21 -8.38 5.80 -5.60
CA GLU A 21 -7.09 5.64 -6.28
C GLU A 21 -6.36 6.98 -6.45
N GLU A 22 -7.11 8.01 -6.86
CA GLU A 22 -6.59 9.36 -7.02
C GLU A 22 -6.80 10.19 -5.74
N VAL A 23 -5.68 10.61 -5.14
CA VAL A 23 -5.67 11.41 -3.91
C VAL A 23 -4.57 12.46 -3.94
N ALA A 24 -4.79 13.56 -3.22
CA ALA A 24 -3.79 14.61 -3.06
C ALA A 24 -2.79 14.29 -1.93
N TRP A 25 -1.50 14.29 -2.28
CA TRP A 25 -0.37 14.10 -1.37
C TRP A 25 0.19 15.45 -0.91
N ARG A 26 0.78 15.49 0.28
CA ARG A 26 1.54 16.65 0.75
C ARG A 26 2.87 16.74 0.00
N ALA A 27 3.23 17.93 -0.47
CA ALA A 27 4.44 18.15 -1.29
C ALA A 27 5.62 18.74 -0.50
N ASP A 28 5.34 19.53 0.55
CA ASP A 28 6.38 20.24 1.32
C ASP A 28 6.87 19.40 2.50
N LEU A 29 7.61 18.34 2.19
CA LEU A 29 8.18 17.44 3.19
C LEU A 29 9.71 17.53 3.23
N ALA A 30 10.27 17.37 4.43
CA ALA A 30 11.71 17.23 4.61
C ALA A 30 12.23 15.97 3.87
N HIS A 31 13.52 15.97 3.53
CA HIS A 31 14.11 14.94 2.68
C HIS A 31 13.98 13.52 3.27
N ASP A 32 14.15 13.39 4.58
CA ASP A 32 13.96 12.15 5.35
C ASP A 32 12.50 11.63 5.33
N ALA A 33 11.54 12.52 5.12
CA ALA A 33 10.12 12.17 5.00
C ALA A 33 9.72 11.75 3.57
N GLN A 34 10.60 11.90 2.57
CA GLN A 34 10.29 11.49 1.19
C GLN A 34 10.22 9.97 1.03
N ASP A 35 11.07 9.22 1.72
CA ASP A 35 11.03 7.75 1.72
C ASP A 35 9.73 7.23 2.34
N LEU A 36 9.31 7.84 3.45
CA LEU A 36 8.05 7.53 4.12
C LEU A 36 6.85 7.92 3.26
N LEU A 37 6.89 9.05 2.57
CA LEU A 37 5.88 9.44 1.59
C LEU A 37 5.76 8.37 0.50
N LYS A 38 6.89 7.90 -0.05
CA LYS A 38 6.85 6.91 -1.13
C LYS A 38 6.30 5.57 -0.65
N ALA A 39 6.69 5.12 0.54
CA ALA A 39 6.12 3.95 1.18
C ALA A 39 4.61 4.09 1.41
N ALA A 40 4.15 5.28 1.83
CA ALA A 40 2.73 5.57 2.02
C ALA A 40 1.95 5.54 0.69
N GLN A 41 2.53 6.06 -0.41
CA GLN A 41 1.95 5.98 -1.75
C GLN A 41 1.77 4.54 -2.21
N TRP A 42 2.79 3.70 -2.03
CA TRP A 42 2.69 2.29 -2.37
C TRP A 42 1.64 1.56 -1.53
N GLN A 43 1.68 1.73 -0.21
CA GLN A 43 0.67 1.12 0.67
C GLN A 43 -0.74 1.58 0.31
N HIS A 44 -0.92 2.85 -0.06
CA HIS A 44 -2.22 3.38 -0.48
C HIS A 44 -2.77 2.61 -1.68
N LEU A 45 -1.99 2.48 -2.76
CA LEU A 45 -2.40 1.76 -3.98
C LEU A 45 -2.71 0.28 -3.69
N VAL A 46 -1.89 -0.36 -2.85
CA VAL A 46 -2.17 -1.73 -2.37
C VAL A 46 -3.52 -1.81 -1.68
N VAL A 47 -3.80 -0.89 -0.76
CA VAL A 47 -5.05 -0.93 0.00
C VAL A 47 -6.27 -0.67 -0.90
N VAL A 48 -6.14 0.19 -1.91
CA VAL A 48 -7.18 0.39 -2.93
C VAL A 48 -7.45 -0.93 -3.65
N GLY A 49 -6.41 -1.58 -4.19
CA GLY A 49 -6.55 -2.87 -4.87
C GLY A 49 -7.07 -3.99 -3.97
N VAL A 50 -6.64 -4.04 -2.71
CA VAL A 50 -7.14 -5.00 -1.71
C VAL A 50 -8.64 -4.81 -1.47
N ARG A 51 -9.12 -3.59 -1.31
CA ARG A 51 -10.55 -3.34 -1.08
C ARG A 51 -11.41 -3.71 -2.28
N ASP A 52 -10.95 -3.36 -3.48
CA ASP A 52 -11.62 -3.75 -4.72
C ASP A 52 -11.69 -5.28 -4.86
N ALA A 53 -10.56 -5.97 -4.64
CA ALA A 53 -10.50 -7.43 -4.71
C ALA A 53 -11.33 -8.12 -3.62
N LEU A 54 -11.38 -7.57 -2.40
CA LEU A 54 -12.26 -8.06 -1.33
C LEU A 54 -13.73 -7.95 -1.74
N GLN A 55 -14.14 -6.81 -2.29
CA GLN A 55 -15.49 -6.60 -2.79
C GLN A 55 -15.84 -7.60 -3.91
N TYR A 56 -14.95 -7.78 -4.88
CA TYR A 56 -15.13 -8.73 -5.98
C TYR A 56 -15.29 -10.17 -5.51
N ARG A 57 -14.54 -10.57 -4.46
CA ARG A 57 -14.58 -11.94 -3.90
C ARG A 57 -15.64 -12.13 -2.81
N ASN A 58 -16.41 -11.10 -2.48
CA ASN A 58 -17.33 -11.09 -1.34
C ASN A 58 -16.65 -11.48 -0.01
N TRP A 59 -15.42 -11.00 0.18
CA TRP A 59 -14.64 -11.16 1.41
C TRP A 59 -14.68 -9.88 2.23
N LEU A 60 -14.56 -10.05 3.54
CA LEU A 60 -14.41 -8.97 4.49
C LEU A 60 -12.92 -8.81 4.88
N PRO A 61 -12.51 -7.62 5.35
CA PRO A 61 -11.17 -7.42 5.90
C PRO A 61 -10.79 -8.41 7.01
N GLU A 62 -11.79 -8.95 7.71
CA GLU A 62 -11.67 -9.97 8.74
C GLU A 62 -11.11 -11.30 8.20
N ASP A 63 -11.52 -11.71 7.01
CA ASP A 63 -11.03 -12.93 6.37
C ASP A 63 -9.53 -12.80 6.07
N LEU A 64 -9.10 -11.60 5.66
CA LEU A 64 -7.69 -11.30 5.44
C LEU A 64 -6.89 -11.32 6.76
N ALA A 65 -7.50 -10.86 7.86
CA ALA A 65 -6.87 -10.84 9.18
C ALA A 65 -6.65 -12.27 9.72
N GLU A 66 -7.61 -13.16 9.48
CA GLU A 66 -7.50 -14.58 9.82
C GLU A 66 -6.33 -15.24 9.08
N HIS A 67 -6.23 -15.03 7.76
CA HIS A 67 -5.10 -15.53 6.97
C HIS A 67 -3.74 -14.95 7.39
N ALA A 68 -3.72 -13.71 7.86
CA ALA A 68 -2.50 -13.06 8.36
C ALA A 68 -2.14 -13.45 9.80
N GLY A 69 -3.01 -14.19 10.50
CA GLY A 69 -2.83 -14.53 11.91
C GLY A 69 -2.83 -13.31 12.84
N ILE A 70 -3.51 -12.22 12.46
CA ILE A 70 -3.57 -10.98 13.25
C ILE A 70 -4.98 -10.59 13.63
N GLY A 71 -5.09 -9.78 14.68
CA GLY A 71 -6.37 -9.25 15.10
C GLY A 71 -7.00 -8.35 14.05
N ARG A 72 -8.32 -8.47 13.87
CA ARG A 72 -9.16 -7.62 13.01
C ARG A 72 -8.82 -6.13 13.13
N GLN A 73 -8.69 -5.62 14.36
CA GLN A 73 -8.38 -4.21 14.60
C GLN A 73 -7.04 -3.81 13.99
N GLN A 74 -6.04 -4.69 14.03
CA GLN A 74 -4.73 -4.42 13.45
C GLN A 74 -4.81 -4.38 11.92
N MET A 75 -5.53 -5.31 11.30
CA MET A 75 -5.79 -5.27 9.86
C MET A 75 -6.43 -3.95 9.43
N TRP A 76 -7.49 -3.54 10.13
CA TRP A 76 -8.14 -2.26 9.86
C TRP A 76 -7.22 -1.04 10.00
N ARG A 77 -6.24 -1.09 10.91
CA ARG A 77 -5.24 -0.02 11.06
C ARG A 77 -4.30 0.05 9.86
N TYR A 78 -3.89 -1.08 9.28
CA TYR A 78 -3.12 -1.09 8.03
C TYR A 78 -3.95 -0.55 6.86
N LEU A 79 -5.19 -1.01 6.71
CA LEU A 79 -6.11 -0.58 5.64
C LEU A 79 -6.60 0.87 5.77
N ARG A 80 -6.36 1.53 6.90
CA ARG A 80 -6.64 2.96 7.12
C ARG A 80 -5.37 3.82 7.12
N GLY A 81 -4.21 3.22 6.86
CA GLY A 81 -2.92 3.92 6.88
C GLY A 81 -2.56 4.46 8.27
N GLU A 82 -3.04 3.83 9.35
CA GLU A 82 -2.67 4.16 10.73
C GLU A 82 -1.40 3.46 11.17
N LEU A 83 -1.01 2.39 10.46
CA LEU A 83 0.21 1.63 10.63
C LEU A 83 0.85 1.36 9.28
N LEU A 84 2.18 1.28 9.24
CA LEU A 84 2.93 0.77 8.10
C LEU A 84 2.67 -0.73 7.95
N MET A 85 2.22 -1.14 6.76
CA MET A 85 1.94 -2.54 6.47
C MET A 85 3.26 -3.31 6.23
N PRO A 86 3.52 -4.41 6.96
CA PRO A 86 4.62 -5.31 6.63
C PRO A 86 4.53 -5.84 5.19
N LEU A 87 5.67 -5.95 4.51
CA LEU A 87 5.74 -6.50 3.14
C LEU A 87 5.20 -7.93 3.04
N THR A 88 5.26 -8.70 4.13
CA THR A 88 4.67 -10.04 4.21
C THR A 88 3.15 -10.03 3.98
N TYR A 89 2.45 -8.98 4.43
CA TYR A 89 1.00 -8.84 4.17
C TYR A 89 0.69 -8.34 2.77
N PHE A 90 1.60 -7.56 2.17
CA PHE A 90 1.51 -7.27 0.74
C PHE A 90 1.63 -8.55 -0.10
N ALA A 91 2.66 -9.37 0.14
CA ALA A 91 2.85 -10.65 -0.55
C ALA A 91 1.67 -11.60 -0.33
N MET A 92 1.09 -11.61 0.89
CA MET A 92 -0.12 -12.36 1.19
C MET A 92 -1.32 -11.87 0.37
N ALA A 93 -1.55 -10.55 0.31
CA ALA A 93 -2.63 -9.97 -0.49
C ALA A 93 -2.44 -10.28 -1.99
N GLN A 94 -1.22 -10.23 -2.51
CA GLN A 94 -0.92 -10.65 -3.88
C GLN A 94 -1.28 -12.12 -4.11
N ARG A 95 -0.88 -13.03 -3.22
CA ARG A 95 -1.18 -14.46 -3.36
C ARG A 95 -2.67 -14.77 -3.22
N LEU A 96 -3.35 -14.13 -2.26
CA LEU A 96 -4.75 -14.45 -1.94
C LEU A 96 -5.73 -13.73 -2.86
N LEU A 97 -5.47 -12.48 -3.20
CA LEU A 97 -6.39 -11.59 -3.88
C LEU A 97 -5.97 -11.25 -5.33
N ASP A 98 -4.77 -11.65 -5.76
CA ASP A 98 -4.15 -11.26 -7.04
C ASP A 98 -3.92 -9.74 -7.18
N VAL A 99 -3.71 -9.05 -6.05
CA VAL A 99 -3.38 -7.62 -6.03
C VAL A 99 -1.91 -7.42 -6.38
N ARG A 100 -1.62 -6.64 -7.43
CA ARG A 100 -0.25 -6.39 -7.93
C ARG A 100 0.06 -4.89 -7.87
N LEU A 101 1.28 -4.56 -7.42
CA LEU A 101 1.76 -3.18 -7.28
C LEU A 101 2.49 -2.69 -8.54
N VAL A 102 2.97 -3.63 -9.37
CA VAL A 102 3.73 -3.38 -10.60
C VAL A 102 3.21 -4.31 -11.70
N ASP A 103 3.11 -3.80 -12.92
CA ASP A 103 2.78 -4.57 -14.12
C ASP A 103 3.88 -5.63 -14.40
N PRO A 104 3.56 -6.94 -14.56
CA PRO A 104 4.53 -8.03 -14.50
C PRO A 104 5.43 -8.19 -15.73
N SER A 105 5.54 -7.20 -16.62
CA SER A 105 6.47 -7.30 -17.77
C SER A 105 7.94 -7.52 -17.35
N SER A 106 8.25 -7.38 -16.05
CA SER A 106 9.46 -7.92 -15.43
C SER A 106 9.21 -8.40 -14.00
N GLU A 107 9.36 -9.71 -13.75
CA GLU A 107 9.35 -10.30 -12.40
C GLU A 107 10.55 -9.85 -11.53
N ALA A 108 11.62 -9.35 -12.15
CA ALA A 108 12.80 -8.87 -11.45
C ALA A 108 12.76 -7.34 -11.25
N PRO A 109 13.12 -6.82 -10.07
CA PRO A 109 13.38 -5.40 -9.90
C PRO A 109 14.55 -4.99 -10.81
N ARG A 110 14.31 -4.02 -11.68
CA ARG A 110 15.33 -3.47 -12.59
C ARG A 110 15.69 -2.06 -12.13
N ARG A 111 16.97 -1.71 -12.26
CA ARG A 111 17.41 -0.32 -12.11
C ARG A 111 16.93 0.48 -13.33
N VAL A 112 16.37 1.66 -13.09
CA VAL A 112 16.05 2.59 -14.19
C VAL A 112 17.33 2.94 -14.95
N GLY A 113 17.30 2.80 -16.28
CA GLY A 113 18.43 3.12 -17.17
C GLY A 113 19.34 1.95 -17.55
N THR A 114 19.00 0.69 -17.24
CA THR A 114 19.76 -0.50 -17.71
C THR A 114 19.20 -1.12 -18.99
N GLN A 115 18.38 -0.39 -19.76
CA GLN A 115 18.01 -0.80 -21.11
C GLN A 115 19.22 -0.55 -22.02
N VAL A 116 20.00 -1.60 -22.27
CA VAL A 116 20.81 -1.65 -23.48
C VAL A 116 19.85 -2.10 -24.58
N GLU A 117 19.60 -1.26 -25.58
CA GLU A 117 18.91 -1.67 -26.80
C GLU A 117 19.64 -2.88 -27.39
N PRO A 118 18.95 -3.96 -27.76
CA PRO A 118 19.59 -5.03 -28.52
C PRO A 118 19.92 -4.48 -29.91
N ASP A 119 21.19 -4.60 -30.30
CA ASP A 119 21.69 -4.38 -31.68
C ASP A 119 20.91 -5.20 -32.72
#